data_AF-A0A7X8JXS2-F1
#
_entry.id   AF-A0A7X8JXS2-F1
#
_cell.length_a   1.000
_cell.length_b   1.000
_cell.length_c   1.000
_cell.angle_alpha   90.00
_cell.angle_beta   90.00
_cell.angle_gamma   90.00
#
_symmetry.space_group_name_H-M   'P 1'
#
loop_
_entity.id
_entity.type
_entity.pdbx_description
1 polymer ?
#
loop_
_entity_poly.entity_id
_entity_poly.type
_entity_poly.pdbx_seq_one_letter_code
_entity_poly.pdbx_strand_id
1 'polypeptide(L)' 'MEIKAVVDRIENGYAVLKSEGFGMEISVPVSTSDKKYLKGDNITLLLKSNDENNG' A
#
# COMPACT_ATOMS: atom_id res chain seq x y z
N MET A 1 2.12 11.66 5.46
CA MET A 1 1.00 10.94 6.12
C MET A 1 1.34 9.46 6.18
N GLU A 2 1.02 8.78 7.29
CA GLU A 2 1.22 7.34 7.44
C GLU A 2 -0.14 6.63 7.43
N ILE A 3 -0.24 5.53 6.68
CA ILE A 3 -1.43 4.69 6.63
C ILE A 3 -1.00 3.27 7.01
N LYS A 4 -1.61 2.73 8.07
CA LYS A 4 -1.47 1.33 8.44
C LYS A 4 -2.51 0.52 7.68
N ALA A 5 -2.10 -0.60 7.12
CA ALA A 5 -2.97 -1.46 6.34
C ALA A 5 -2.54 -2.93 6.45
N VAL A 6 -3.47 -3.83 6.18
CA VAL A 6 -3.21 -5.27 6.14
C VAL A 6 -3.43 -5.79 4.72
N VAL A 7 -2.55 -6.66 4.24
CA VAL A 7 -2.75 -7.35 2.95
C VAL A 7 -3.97 -8.28 3.06
N ASP A 8 -5.04 -7.93 2.37
CA ASP A 8 -6.28 -8.71 2.35
C ASP A 8 -6.21 -9.86 1.35
N ARG A 9 -5.72 -9.57 0.14
CA ARG A 9 -5.63 -10.53 -0.98
C ARG A 9 -4.61 -10.09 -2.01
N ILE A 10 -4.18 -11.05 -2.84
CA ILE A 10 -3.35 -10.80 -4.02
C ILE A 10 -4.15 -11.25 -5.23
N GLU A 11 -4.39 -10.35 -6.17
CA GLU A 11 -5.15 -10.61 -7.39
C GLU A 11 -4.54 -9.82 -8.55
N ASN A 12 -4.54 -10.41 -9.75
CA ASN A 12 -4.15 -9.73 -10.99
C ASN A 12 -2.77 -9.02 -10.95
N GLY A 13 -1.83 -9.51 -10.14
CA GLY A 13 -0.51 -8.89 -9.97
C GLY A 13 -0.45 -7.73 -8.99
N TYR A 14 -1.51 -7.49 -8.22
CA TYR A 14 -1.61 -6.46 -7.19
C TYR A 14 -1.86 -7.07 -5.82
N ALA A 15 -1.25 -6.49 -4.80
CA ALA A 15 -1.61 -6.68 -3.40
C ALA A 15 -2.69 -5.67 -3.04
N VAL A 16 -3.86 -6.16 -2.63
CA VAL A 16 -4.96 -5.32 -2.13
C VAL A 16 -4.83 -5.23 -0.62
N LEU A 17 -4.69 -4.00 -0.13
CA LEU A 17 -4.50 -3.67 1.27
C LEU A 17 -5.77 -3.03 1.82
N LYS A 18 -6.19 -3.43 3.01
CA LYS A 18 -7.28 -2.77 3.75
C LYS A 18 -6.67 -1.84 4.78
N SER A 19 -6.98 -0.55 4.68
CA SER A 19 -6.51 0.45 5.65
C SER A 19 -7.15 0.21 7.02
N GLU A 20 -6.36 0.32 8.08
CA GLU A 20 -6.88 0.36 9.43
C GLU A 20 -7.37 1.78 9.74
N GLY A 21 -8.67 1.92 10.05
CA GLY A 21 -9.25 3.18 10.51
C GLY A 21 -9.69 4.17 9.42
N PHE A 22 -9.28 3.99 8.16
CA PHE A 22 -9.68 4.90 7.06
C PHE A 22 -10.78 4.35 6.14
N GLY A 23 -11.13 3.06 6.25
CA GLY A 23 -12.17 2.45 5.40
C GLY A 23 -11.83 2.44 3.90
N MET A 24 -10.55 2.49 3.54
CA MET A 24 -10.06 2.51 2.17
C MET A 24 -9.41 1.18 1.77
N GLU A 25 -9.56 0.80 0.50
CA GLU A 25 -8.78 -0.26 -0.14
C GLU A 25 -7.68 0.37 -1.00
N ILE A 26 -6.46 -0.16 -0.88
CA ILE A 26 -5.28 0.34 -1.58
C ILE A 26 -4.69 -0.81 -2.40
N SER A 27 -4.54 -0.63 -3.71
CA SER A 27 -3.93 -1.62 -4.59
C SER A 27 -2.49 -1.25 -4.89
N VAL A 28 -1.54 -2.12 -4.56
CA VAL A 28 -0.11 -1.92 -4.80
C VAL A 28 0.40 -3.00 -5.75
N PRO A 29 1.10 -2.66 -6.85
CA PRO A 29 1.66 -3.67 -7.73
C PRO A 29 2.65 -4.57 -6.98
N VAL A 30 2.54 -5.88 -7.16
CA VAL A 30 3.48 -6.84 -6.52
C VAL A 30 4.86 -6.75 -7.17
N SER A 31 4.93 -6.31 -8.43
CA SER A 31 6.18 -6.20 -9.20
C SER A 31 7.07 -5.02 -8.80
N THR A 32 6.55 -4.02 -8.08
CA THR A 32 7.30 -2.80 -7.75
C THR A 32 8.15 -2.92 -6.47
N SER A 33 8.22 -4.11 -5.87
CA SER A 33 8.89 -4.32 -4.59
C SER A 33 9.66 -5.63 -4.59
N ASP A 34 10.93 -5.62 -4.15
CA ASP A 34 11.69 -6.85 -3.83
C ASP A 34 11.05 -7.67 -2.71
N LYS A 35 10.06 -7.09 -2.01
CA LYS A 35 9.25 -7.77 -0.99
C LYS A 35 8.08 -8.51 -1.62
N LYS A 36 8.03 -9.83 -1.38
CA LYS A 36 6.81 -10.63 -1.54
C LYS A 36 5.79 -10.19 -0.50
N TYR A 37 4.70 -9.59 -0.95
CA TYR A 37 3.50 -9.42 -0.12
C TYR A 37 2.90 -10.79 0.20
N LEU A 38 2.51 -11.01 1.46
CA LEU A 38 1.74 -12.17 1.87
C LEU A 38 0.43 -11.72 2.50
N LYS A 39 -0.64 -12.49 2.28
CA LYS A 39 -1.94 -12.22 2.90
C LYS A 39 -1.79 -12.23 4.43
N GLY A 40 -2.31 -11.20 5.08
CA GLY A 40 -2.19 -10.98 6.52
C GLY A 40 -0.98 -10.13 6.94
N ASP A 41 -0.08 -9.77 6.02
CA ASP A 41 1.04 -8.88 6.35
C ASP A 41 0.55 -7.49 6.74
N ASN A 42 1.17 -6.95 7.79
CA ASN A 42 0.98 -5.56 8.19
C ASN A 42 1.93 -4.68 7.37
N ILE A 43 1.34 -3.74 6.63
CA ILE A 43 2.04 -2.79 5.77
C ILE A 43 1.78 -1.38 6.29
N THR A 44 2.86 -0.61 6.39
CA THR A 44 2.79 0.82 6.64
C THR A 44 3.09 1.56 5.33
N LEU A 45 2.11 2.26 4.78
CA LEU A 45 2.32 3.16 3.64
C LEU A 45 2.68 4.55 4.14
N LEU A 46 3.82 5.06 3.69
CA LEU A 46 4.23 6.42 3.94
C LEU A 46 3.94 7.26 2.70
N LEU A 47 2.87 8.06 2.76
CA LEU A 47 2.58 9.08 1.77
C LEU A 47 3.48 10.29 2.05
N LYS A 48 4.47 10.50 1.20
CA LYS A 48 5.28 11.72 1.19
C LYS A 48 4.68 12.65 0.15
N SER A 49 4.39 13.90 0.54
CA SER A 49 4.19 14.95 -0.46
C SER A 49 5.53 15.17 -1.15
N ASN A 50 5.56 14.94 -2.46
CA ASN A 50 6.62 15.50 -3.28
C ASN A 50 6.25 16.97 -3.43
N ASP A 51 6.99 17.87 -2.76
CA ASP A 51 6.90 19.30 -3.04
C ASP A 51 7.59 19.50 -4.40
N GLU A 52 6.87 19.21 -5.49
CA GLU A 52 7.32 19.54 -6.85
C GLU A 52 7.14 21.05 -7.03
N ASN A 53 7.95 21.85 -6.33
CA ASN A 53 8.10 23.26 -6.64
C ASN A 53 8.92 23.38 -7.95
N ASN A 54 8.24 23.18 -9.07
CA ASN A 54 8.68 23.58 -10.40
C ASN A 54 7.99 24.92 -10.77
N GLY A 55 8.32 25.99 -10.05
CA GLY A 55 7.83 27.34 -10.31
C GLY A 55 8.83 28.43 -9.95
#